data_AF-A0A3E2TT06-F1
#
_entry.id   AF-A0A3E2TT06-F1
#
_cell.length_a   1.000
_cell.length_b   1.000
_cell.length_c   1.000
_cell.angle_alpha   90.00
_cell.angle_beta   90.00
_cell.angle_gamma   90.00
#
_symmetry.space_group_name_H-M   'P 1'
#
loop_
_entity.id
_entity.type
_entity.pdbx_description
1 polymer ?
#
loop_
_entity_poly.entity_id
_entity_poly.type
_entity_poly.pdbx_seq_one_letter_code
_entity_poly.pdbx_strand_id
1 'polypeptide(L)'
;MKKKRFQKIYIEIINRCNLSCSFCPTSDRPARMMSVDEFAKIAAQVTPFTDYICLHVKGEPLMHPWLGDILAIAHQNGLKVNLTTNAVLLPEKHQLLLGETAPRQISLSLHSLMPIPCIPGISAPIFRMPLILPGLLQ
;
A
#
# COMPACT_ATOMS: atom_id res chain seq x y z
N MET A 1 8.49 -25.24 7.34
CA MET A 1 8.36 -24.37 6.15
C MET A 1 9.74 -24.12 5.57
N LYS A 2 9.92 -24.30 4.25
CA LYS A 2 11.22 -24.09 3.58
C LYS A 2 11.47 -22.58 3.46
N LYS A 3 12.59 -22.09 3.99
CA LYS A 3 12.93 -20.67 3.94
C LYS A 3 13.12 -20.24 2.47
N LYS A 4 12.29 -19.31 2.00
CA LYS A 4 12.40 -18.69 0.68
C LYS A 4 13.70 -17.86 0.59
N ARG A 5 14.23 -17.68 -0.63
CA ARG A 5 15.51 -16.98 -0.87
C ARG A 5 15.49 -15.55 -0.35
N PHE A 6 14.40 -14.83 -0.58
CA PHE A 6 14.26 -13.43 -0.20
C PHE A 6 13.14 -13.25 0.83
N GLN A 7 13.39 -12.37 1.80
CA GLN A 7 12.40 -12.03 2.83
C GLN A 7 11.21 -11.27 2.24
N LYS A 8 11.45 -10.36 1.29
CA LYS A 8 10.44 -9.63 0.53
C LYS A 8 11.06 -9.07 -0.76
N ILE A 9 10.23 -8.80 -1.77
CA ILE A 9 10.64 -8.15 -3.02
C ILE A 9 9.84 -6.86 -3.21
N TYR A 10 10.49 -5.79 -3.66
CA TYR A 10 9.85 -4.53 -4.00
C TYR A 10 9.52 -4.48 -5.49
N ILE A 11 8.27 -4.15 -5.82
CA ILE A 11 7.77 -4.04 -7.19
C ILE A 11 7.16 -2.66 -7.34
N GLU A 12 7.78 -1.80 -8.15
CA GLU A 12 7.27 -0.47 -8.46
C GLU A 12 6.14 -0.58 -9.51
N ILE A 13 4.88 -0.56 -9.06
CA ILE A 13 3.71 -0.63 -9.96
C ILE A 13 3.36 0.73 -10.59
N ILE A 14 3.78 1.83 -9.96
CA ILE A 14 3.61 3.19 -10.46
C ILE A 14 4.74 4.06 -9.91
N ASN A 15 5.21 5.03 -10.70
CA ASN A 15 6.23 5.99 -10.28
C ASN A 15 5.70 7.43 -10.10
N ARG A 16 4.38 7.61 -10.12
CA ARG A 16 3.68 8.89 -9.90
C ARG A 16 3.08 8.92 -8.50
N CYS A 17 3.04 10.11 -7.92
CA CYS A 17 2.45 10.39 -6.61
C CYS A 17 1.58 11.65 -6.72
N ASN A 18 0.53 11.73 -5.91
CA ASN A 18 -0.35 12.89 -5.80
C ASN A 18 0.21 13.96 -4.83
N LEU A 19 1.36 13.72 -4.22
CA LEU A 19 2.06 14.66 -3.34
C LEU A 19 3.46 14.99 -3.89
N SER A 20 3.97 16.15 -3.51
CA SER A 20 5.32 16.65 -3.82
C SER A 20 6.12 16.94 -2.54
N CYS A 21 6.32 15.92 -1.72
CA CYS A 21 6.99 16.06 -0.42
C CYS A 21 8.43 16.56 -0.57
N SER A 22 8.87 17.50 0.28
CA SER A 22 10.21 18.10 0.24
C SER A 22 11.35 17.10 0.48
N PHE A 23 11.08 16.01 1.17
CA PHE A 23 12.04 14.93 1.45
C PHE A 23 12.05 13.83 0.39
N CYS A 24 11.14 13.87 -0.61
CA CYS A 24 11.07 12.83 -1.63
C CYS A 24 12.16 13.09 -2.70
N PRO A 25 12.95 12.08 -3.09
CA PRO A 25 13.96 12.26 -4.13
C PRO A 25 13.31 12.53 -5.48
N THR A 26 13.78 13.56 -6.18
CA THR A 26 13.39 13.84 -7.56
C THR A 26 13.75 12.67 -8.48
N SER A 27 13.00 12.54 -9.57
CA SER A 27 13.14 11.44 -10.53
C SER A 27 12.85 11.98 -11.92
N ASP A 28 13.85 11.99 -12.79
CA ASP A 28 13.70 12.37 -14.20
C ASP A 28 13.15 11.22 -15.07
N ARG A 29 12.85 10.07 -14.45
CA ARG A 29 12.26 8.92 -15.13
C ARG A 29 10.88 9.29 -15.70
N PRO A 30 10.59 8.92 -16.96
CA PRO A 30 9.26 9.10 -17.54
C PRO A 30 8.17 8.48 -16.66
N ALA A 31 7.02 9.15 -16.59
CA ALA A 31 5.86 8.62 -15.87
C ALA A 31 5.48 7.26 -16.44
N ARG A 32 5.40 6.24 -15.57
CA ARG A 32 5.06 4.87 -15.96
C ARG A 32 4.17 4.23 -14.91
N MET A 33 3.26 3.43 -15.42
CA MET A 33 2.36 2.57 -14.68
C MET A 33 2.49 1.17 -15.27
N MET A 34 2.58 0.17 -14.41
CA MET A 34 2.70 -1.23 -14.81
C MET A 34 1.34 -1.76 -15.27
N SER A 35 1.29 -2.50 -16.37
CA SER A 35 0.03 -3.15 -16.76
C SER A 35 -0.25 -4.37 -15.88
N VAL A 36 -1.52 -4.81 -15.86
CA VAL A 36 -1.93 -6.02 -15.14
C VAL A 36 -1.20 -7.26 -15.69
N ASP A 37 -1.03 -7.36 -17.01
CA ASP A 37 -0.30 -8.46 -17.67
C ASP A 37 1.19 -8.48 -17.31
N GLU A 38 1.82 -7.30 -17.25
CA GLU A 38 3.20 -7.18 -16.79
C GLU A 38 3.34 -7.65 -15.34
N PHE A 39 2.40 -7.23 -14.48
CA PHE A 39 2.40 -7.66 -13.09
C PHE A 39 2.20 -9.17 -12.96
N ALA A 40 1.29 -9.77 -13.72
CA ALA A 40 1.07 -11.22 -13.74
C ALA A 40 2.34 -12.00 -14.07
N LYS A 41 3.08 -11.56 -15.10
CA LYS A 41 4.38 -12.16 -15.47
C LYS A 41 5.42 -12.03 -14.36
N ILE A 42 5.46 -10.88 -13.67
CA ILE A 42 6.39 -10.66 -12.55
C ILE A 42 6.00 -11.51 -11.35
N ALA A 43 4.71 -11.56 -10.99
CA ALA A 43 4.18 -12.34 -9.88
C ALA A 43 4.57 -13.83 -10.01
N ALA A 44 4.38 -14.42 -11.19
CA ALA A 44 4.78 -15.79 -11.47
C ALA A 44 6.30 -16.01 -11.29
N GLN A 45 7.13 -15.04 -11.72
CA GLN A 45 8.58 -15.12 -11.59
C GLN A 45 9.07 -14.98 -10.14
N VAL A 46 8.40 -14.18 -9.30
CA VAL A 46 8.86 -13.91 -7.92
C VAL A 46 8.37 -14.93 -6.90
N THR A 47 7.23 -15.59 -7.16
CA THR A 47 6.58 -16.57 -6.26
C THR A 47 7.50 -17.72 -5.80
N PRO A 48 8.41 -18.26 -6.63
CA PRO A 48 9.39 -19.25 -6.16
C PRO A 48 10.36 -18.71 -5.10
N PHE A 49 10.62 -17.39 -5.09
CA PHE A 49 11.72 -16.78 -4.33
C PHE A 49 11.30 -16.04 -3.06
N THR A 50 10.01 -15.69 -2.91
CA THR A 50 9.51 -14.98 -1.73
C THR A 50 8.03 -15.25 -1.51
N ASP A 51 7.58 -15.07 -0.28
CA ASP A 51 6.15 -15.05 0.07
C ASP A 51 5.61 -13.62 0.20
N TYR A 52 6.47 -12.59 0.16
CA TYR A 52 6.11 -11.20 0.48
C TYR A 52 6.52 -10.24 -0.63
N ILE A 53 5.60 -9.36 -1.01
CA ILE A 53 5.88 -8.28 -1.96
C ILE A 53 5.50 -6.91 -1.39
N CYS A 54 6.25 -5.89 -1.77
CA CYS A 54 5.95 -4.49 -1.48
C CYS A 54 5.64 -3.76 -2.78
N LEU A 55 4.47 -3.10 -2.87
CA LEU A 55 4.02 -2.42 -4.10
C LEU A 55 4.40 -0.93 -4.16
N HIS A 56 5.13 -0.45 -3.15
CA HIS A 56 5.55 0.95 -3.04
C HIS A 56 7.07 1.07 -3.13
N VAL A 57 7.55 1.95 -4.03
CA VAL A 57 8.95 2.37 -4.13
C VAL A 57 9.04 3.90 -4.13
N LYS A 58 8.66 4.57 -5.22
CA LYS A 58 8.60 6.05 -5.30
C LYS A 58 7.19 6.63 -5.52
N GLY A 59 6.26 5.89 -6.12
CA GLY A 59 4.91 6.36 -6.40
C GLY A 59 3.89 6.07 -5.29
N GLU A 60 2.68 6.61 -5.44
CA GLU A 60 1.53 6.31 -4.57
C GLU A 60 0.73 5.14 -5.17
N PRO A 61 0.79 3.93 -4.58
CA PRO A 61 0.14 2.76 -5.16
C PRO A 61 -1.39 2.88 -5.20
N LEU A 62 -2.01 3.66 -4.31
CA LEU A 62 -3.47 3.87 -4.34
C LEU A 62 -3.96 4.68 -5.56
N MET A 63 -3.06 5.35 -6.28
CA MET A 63 -3.37 6.00 -7.56
C MET A 63 -3.49 5.02 -8.73
N HIS A 64 -3.08 3.76 -8.56
CA HIS A 64 -3.11 2.79 -9.64
C HIS A 64 -4.56 2.35 -9.93
N PRO A 65 -5.11 2.58 -11.14
CA PRO A 65 -6.50 2.28 -11.46
C PRO A 65 -6.81 0.78 -11.35
N TRP A 66 -5.86 -0.07 -11.73
CA TRP A 66 -5.96 -1.53 -11.65
C TRP A 66 -5.35 -2.13 -10.39
N LEU A 67 -5.29 -1.38 -9.28
CA LEU A 67 -4.73 -1.92 -8.02
C LEU A 67 -5.49 -3.18 -7.56
N GLY A 68 -6.80 -3.24 -7.81
CA GLY A 68 -7.63 -4.39 -7.43
C GLY A 68 -7.19 -5.66 -8.14
N ASP A 69 -6.98 -5.58 -9.46
CA ASP A 69 -6.51 -6.70 -10.28
C ASP A 69 -5.11 -7.15 -9.85
N ILE A 70 -4.22 -6.21 -9.53
CA ILE A 70 -2.88 -6.48 -9.01
C ILE A 70 -2.96 -7.24 -7.67
N LEU A 71 -3.82 -6.81 -6.74
CA LEU A 71 -4.02 -7.49 -5.47
C LEU A 71 -4.61 -8.89 -5.65
N ALA A 72 -5.56 -9.05 -6.57
CA ALA A 72 -6.15 -10.35 -6.90
C ALA A 72 -5.10 -11.32 -7.47
N ILE A 73 -4.25 -10.87 -8.39
CA ILE A 73 -3.16 -11.69 -8.93
C ILE A 73 -2.17 -12.08 -7.83
N ALA A 74 -1.79 -11.15 -6.95
CA ALA A 74 -0.91 -11.44 -5.84
C ALA A 74 -1.52 -12.52 -4.92
N HIS A 75 -2.81 -12.37 -4.59
CA HIS A 75 -3.55 -13.34 -3.79
C HIS A 75 -3.59 -14.73 -4.45
N GLN A 76 -3.92 -14.81 -5.74
CA GLN A 76 -3.95 -16.07 -6.51
C GLN A 76 -2.58 -16.78 -6.55
N ASN A 77 -1.49 -16.01 -6.53
CA ASN A 77 -0.12 -16.54 -6.49
C ASN A 77 0.37 -16.85 -5.05
N GLY A 78 -0.47 -16.67 -4.03
CA GLY A 78 -0.10 -16.86 -2.63
C GLY A 78 0.88 -15.82 -2.09
N LEU A 79 1.04 -14.69 -2.78
CA LEU A 79 1.92 -13.59 -2.38
C LEU A 79 1.21 -12.67 -1.37
N LYS A 80 1.86 -12.42 -0.25
CA LYS A 80 1.38 -11.51 0.79
C LYS A 80 1.85 -10.09 0.51
N VAL A 81 0.89 -9.21 0.27
CA VAL A 81 1.15 -7.82 -0.11
C VAL A 81 1.36 -6.93 1.12
N ASN A 82 2.45 -6.18 1.13
CA ASN A 82 2.67 -5.07 2.04
C ASN A 82 2.55 -3.76 1.26
N LEU A 83 1.64 -2.90 1.69
CA LEU A 83 1.36 -1.62 1.05
C LEU A 83 1.86 -0.47 1.93
N THR A 84 2.46 0.54 1.30
CA THR A 84 2.77 1.82 1.95
C THR A 84 2.07 2.93 1.19
N THR A 85 1.41 3.84 1.89
CA THR A 85 0.61 4.92 1.29
C THR A 85 0.76 6.22 2.09
N ASN A 86 0.59 7.36 1.42
CA ASN A 86 0.47 8.68 2.03
C ASN A 86 -0.89 8.93 2.72
N ALA A 87 -1.78 7.94 2.69
CA ALA A 87 -3.08 7.93 3.35
C ALA A 87 -4.17 8.85 2.76
N VAL A 88 -3.86 9.72 1.79
CA VAL A 88 -4.81 10.69 1.22
C VAL A 88 -5.99 9.99 0.53
N LEU A 89 -5.73 8.87 -0.16
CA LEU A 89 -6.73 8.13 -0.94
C LEU A 89 -7.39 6.99 -0.16
N LEU A 90 -7.12 6.83 1.14
CA LEU A 90 -7.73 5.77 1.95
C LEU A 90 -9.27 5.84 1.99
N PRO A 91 -9.91 7.02 2.16
CA PRO A 91 -11.37 7.09 2.21
C PRO A 91 -12.03 6.56 0.93
N GLU A 92 -11.41 6.78 -0.22
CA GLU A 92 -11.92 6.31 -1.52
C GLU A 92 -11.62 4.83 -1.78
N LYS A 93 -10.49 4.32 -1.26
CA LYS A 93 -9.98 2.97 -1.54
C LYS A 93 -10.25 1.96 -0.43
N HIS A 94 -10.93 2.33 0.65
CA HIS A 94 -11.11 1.48 1.84
C HIS A 94 -11.73 0.11 1.52
N GLN A 95 -12.73 0.03 0.62
CA GLN A 95 -13.38 -1.24 0.25
C GLN A 95 -12.39 -2.22 -0.38
N LEU A 96 -11.51 -1.72 -1.24
CA LEU A 96 -10.47 -2.52 -1.89
C LEU A 96 -9.40 -2.97 -0.90
N LEU A 97 -9.11 -2.16 0.12
CA LEU A 97 -8.09 -2.45 1.13
C LEU A 97 -8.57 -3.36 2.26
N LEU A 98 -9.89 -3.50 2.44
CA LEU A 98 -10.52 -4.34 3.46
C LEU A 98 -11.25 -5.55 2.87
N GLY A 99 -11.19 -5.74 1.54
CA GLY A 99 -11.82 -6.86 0.84
C GLY A 99 -11.06 -8.18 0.99
N GLU A 100 -11.48 -9.19 0.23
CA GLU A 100 -10.90 -10.54 0.27
C GLU A 100 -9.41 -10.58 -0.11
N THR A 101 -9.01 -9.75 -1.07
CA THR A 101 -7.63 -9.62 -1.54
C THR A 101 -6.86 -8.51 -0.81
N ALA A 102 -7.26 -8.20 0.43
CA ALA A 102 -6.67 -7.14 1.22
C ALA A 102 -5.15 -7.32 1.39
N PRO A 103 -4.36 -6.22 1.38
CA PRO A 103 -2.96 -6.28 1.77
C PRO A 103 -2.81 -6.86 3.19
N ARG A 104 -1.78 -7.67 3.40
CA ARG A 104 -1.41 -8.23 4.70
C ARG A 104 -1.08 -7.11 5.71
N GLN A 105 -0.42 -6.05 5.23
CA GLN A 105 0.00 -4.93 6.04
C GLN A 105 -0.14 -3.64 5.25
N ILE A 106 -0.65 -2.60 5.90
CA ILE A 106 -0.72 -1.24 5.36
C ILE A 106 0.12 -0.35 6.29
N SER A 107 1.09 0.36 5.72
CA SER A 107 1.97 1.29 6.44
C SER A 107 1.64 2.71 6.00
N LEU A 108 1.42 3.60 6.96
CA LEU A 108 1.00 4.98 6.69
C LEU A 108 2.20 5.92 6.83
N SER A 109 2.49 6.69 5.78
CA SER A 109 3.54 7.70 5.81
C SER A 109 3.06 8.94 6.57
N LEU A 110 3.49 9.12 7.81
CA LEU A 110 3.09 10.28 8.62
C LEU A 110 3.82 11.56 8.21
N HIS A 111 5.06 11.46 7.74
CA HIS A 111 5.85 12.62 7.32
C HIS A 111 5.25 13.38 6.13
N SER A 112 4.44 12.71 5.29
CA SER A 112 3.71 13.38 4.20
C SER A 112 2.57 14.28 4.68
N LEU A 113 2.19 14.23 5.96
CA LEU A 113 1.12 15.05 6.55
C LEU A 113 1.63 16.41 7.10
N MET A 114 2.96 16.63 7.14
CA MET A 114 3.59 17.88 7.61
C MET A 114 3.88 18.83 6.43
N PRO A 115 2.85 19.24 5.68
CA PRO A 115 2.39 20.61 5.90
C PRO A 115 0.87 20.74 5.67
N ILE A 116 0.05 19.97 6.39
CA ILE A 116 -1.36 20.37 6.52
C ILE A 116 -1.38 21.52 7.52
N PRO A 117 -1.62 22.79 7.11
CA PRO A 117 -1.86 23.84 8.10
C PRO A 117 -3.03 23.37 8.95
N CYS A 118 -2.88 23.40 10.28
CA CYS A 118 -3.99 23.20 11.20
C CYS A 118 -5.17 24.05 10.71
N ILE A 119 -6.22 23.40 10.23
CA ILE A 119 -7.46 24.10 9.86
C ILE A 119 -7.99 24.69 11.16
N PRO A 120 -8.03 26.03 11.33
CA PRO A 120 -8.55 26.61 12.55
C PRO A 120 -10.04 26.28 12.61
N GLY A 121 -10.44 25.47 13.59
CA GLY A 121 -11.84 25.07 13.80
C GLY A 121 -12.14 23.58 13.60
N ILE A 122 -11.21 22.77 13.08
CA ILE A 122 -11.32 21.31 13.16
C ILE A 122 -10.49 20.87 14.36
N SER A 123 -11.15 20.74 15.52
CA SER A 123 -10.60 19.89 16.59
C SER A 123 -10.29 18.55 15.94
N ALA A 124 -9.04 18.10 16.06
CA ALA A 124 -8.51 16.88 15.46
C ALA A 124 -9.58 15.79 15.31
N PRO A 125 -9.64 15.03 14.21
CA PRO A 125 -10.45 13.83 14.21
C PRO A 125 -9.90 12.97 15.34
N ILE A 126 -10.63 12.95 16.44
CA ILE A 126 -10.43 12.00 17.53
C ILE A 126 -10.58 10.67 16.81
N PHE A 127 -9.45 10.04 16.52
CA PHE A 127 -9.37 8.66 16.12
C PHE A 127 -9.85 7.89 17.35
N ARG A 128 -11.17 7.84 17.55
CA ARG A 128 -11.82 7.03 18.57
C ARG A 128 -11.79 5.61 18.01
N MET A 129 -10.62 5.01 18.11
CA MET A 129 -10.48 3.57 18.09
C MET A 129 -11.41 3.06 19.20
N PRO A 130 -12.40 2.19 18.92
CA PRO A 130 -13.18 1.61 19.99
C PRO A 130 -12.21 0.76 20.79
N LEU A 131 -11.83 1.26 21.96
CA LEU A 131 -11.23 0.45 23.01
C LEU A 131 -12.18 -0.72 23.23
N ILE A 132 -11.66 -1.91 22.96
CA ILE A 132 -12.18 -3.19 23.37
C ILE A 132 -12.61 -3.05 24.85
N LEU A 133 -13.89 -3.24 25.14
CA LEU A 133 -14.37 -3.41 26.50
C LEU A 133 -13.70 -4.65 27.10
N PRO A 134 -12.98 -4.56 28.23
CA PRO A 134 -12.72 -5.71 29.08
C PRO A 134 -13.80 -5.72 30.16
N GLY A 135 -14.77 -6.63 30.07
CA GLY A 135 -15.81 -6.73 31.10
C GLY A 135 -16.93 -7.70 30.78
N LEU A 136 -16.60 -9.00 30.65
CA LEU A 136 -17.57 -10.10 30.82
C LEU A 136 -16.79 -11.37 31.19
N LEU A 137 -16.49 -11.47 32.48
CA LEU A 137 -16.16 -12.70 33.19
C LEU A 137 -16.43 -12.44 34.67
N GLN A 138 -17.71 -12.50 35.02
CA GLN A 138 -18.29 -13.03 36.25
C GLN A 138 -19.80 -13.12 36.06
#